data_AF-A0A6N6RHK5-F1
#
_entry.id   AF-A0A6N6RHK5-F1
#
_cell.length_a   1.000
_cell.length_b   1.000
_cell.length_c   1.000
_cell.angle_alpha   90.00
_cell.angle_beta   90.00
_cell.angle_gamma   90.00
#
_symmetry.space_group_name_H-M   'P 1'
#
loop_
_entity.id
_entity.type
_entity.pdbx_description
1 polymer ?
#
loop_
_entity_poly.entity_id
_entity_poly.type
_entity_poly.pdbx_seq_one_letter_code
_entity_poly.pdbx_strand_id
1 'polypeptide(L)'
;MSGLFQKLKSSLKKLKGDPYRGLSTVERFEKIYHSNDWNDDESVSGPGSNMEQTQEVIRIINSVIAEYAIERIVDIPCGDFGWMNQVNLAGATYVGGDIVKDLINRNISNYGHRRDLTFEFLDLLIDPIPEADLLLVRDCLVHLSHAQVKLALDNIRRSNVKYLLTTSFVEVDKNTDIHTGDWRPLNLTLPPFNLPNPTAVYNEKCTENGGKYADKSLVLWDIAKLRT
;
A
#
# COMPACT_ATOMS: atom_id res chain seq x y z
N MET A 1 22.37 -10.74 14.77
CA MET A 1 22.81 -11.63 13.67
C MET A 1 21.88 -11.61 12.44
N SER A 2 20.71 -10.96 12.47
CA SER A 2 19.72 -10.95 11.37
C SER A 2 20.08 -10.04 10.18
N GLY A 3 20.61 -8.84 10.43
CA GLY A 3 20.87 -7.84 9.36
C GLY A 3 21.96 -8.22 8.35
N LEU A 4 22.89 -9.11 8.72
CA LEU A 4 23.94 -9.59 7.81
C LEU A 4 23.38 -10.62 6.82
N PHE A 5 22.48 -11.49 7.26
CA PHE A 5 21.79 -12.47 6.42
C PHE A 5 20.82 -11.82 5.43
N GLN A 6 20.13 -10.75 5.85
CA GLN A 6 19.21 -10.00 4.99
C GLN A 6 19.97 -9.23 3.88
N LYS A 7 21.12 -8.63 4.20
CA LYS A 7 22.03 -8.01 3.22
C LYS A 7 22.67 -9.01 2.24
N LEU A 8 23.04 -10.20 2.73
CA LEU A 8 23.57 -11.28 1.89
C LEU A 8 22.51 -11.84 0.94
N LYS A 9 21.27 -12.05 1.40
CA LYS A 9 20.15 -12.49 0.55
C LYS A 9 19.76 -11.45 -0.50
N SER A 10 19.69 -10.17 -0.16
CA SER A 10 19.38 -9.11 -1.15
C SER A 10 20.47 -8.94 -2.20
N SER A 11 21.74 -9.11 -1.80
CA SER A 11 22.90 -9.11 -2.72
C SER A 11 22.91 -10.35 -3.63
N LEU A 12 22.50 -11.52 -3.13
CA LEU A 12 22.34 -12.74 -3.93
C LEU A 12 21.13 -12.70 -4.88
N LYS A 13 20.03 -12.01 -4.50
CA LYS A 13 18.87 -11.78 -5.38
C LYS A 13 19.25 -10.88 -6.57
N LYS A 14 20.08 -9.84 -6.34
CA LYS A 14 20.63 -8.98 -7.39
C LYS A 14 21.52 -9.70 -8.41
N LEU A 15 22.19 -10.79 -8.04
CA LEU A 15 23.09 -11.56 -8.91
C LEU A 15 22.37 -12.51 -9.88
N LYS A 16 21.07 -12.80 -9.69
CA LYS A 16 20.33 -13.82 -10.45
C LYS A 16 19.36 -13.28 -11.53
N GLY A 17 19.32 -11.97 -11.76
CA GLY A 17 18.32 -11.35 -12.64
C GLY A 17 16.92 -11.33 -12.00
N ASP A 18 15.94 -10.70 -12.66
CA ASP A 18 14.55 -10.64 -12.17
C ASP A 18 13.90 -12.04 -12.19
N PRO A 19 13.62 -12.66 -11.02
CA PRO A 19 13.10 -14.03 -10.94
C PRO A 19 11.63 -14.15 -11.37
N TYR A 20 10.99 -13.02 -11.68
CA TYR A 20 9.61 -12.94 -12.13
C TYR A 20 9.51 -12.40 -13.58
N ARG A 21 10.63 -12.40 -14.32
CA ARG A 21 10.68 -11.96 -15.71
C ARG A 21 9.65 -12.71 -16.56
N GLY A 22 8.86 -11.97 -17.33
CA GLY A 22 7.83 -12.52 -18.24
C GLY A 22 6.48 -12.78 -17.59
N LEU A 23 6.36 -12.67 -16.26
CA LEU A 23 5.07 -12.73 -15.56
C LEU A 23 4.33 -11.39 -15.67
N SER A 24 3.00 -11.46 -15.76
CA SER A 24 2.12 -10.32 -15.53
C SER A 24 2.24 -9.80 -14.09
N THR A 25 1.70 -8.62 -13.81
CA THR A 25 1.68 -8.05 -12.45
C THR A 25 0.99 -9.00 -11.47
N VAL A 26 -0.17 -9.55 -11.84
CA VAL A 26 -0.95 -10.49 -11.01
C VAL A 26 -0.13 -11.74 -10.72
N GLU A 27 0.37 -12.44 -11.75
CA GLU A 27 1.17 -13.66 -11.57
C GLU A 27 2.43 -13.41 -10.73
N ARG A 28 3.03 -12.23 -10.85
CA ARG A 28 4.20 -11.83 -10.05
C ARG A 28 3.84 -11.75 -8.56
N PHE A 29 2.77 -11.05 -8.20
CA PHE A 29 2.39 -10.90 -6.79
C PHE A 29 1.75 -12.17 -6.20
N GLU A 30 1.03 -12.96 -6.98
CA GLU A 30 0.60 -14.31 -6.59
C GLU A 30 1.81 -15.20 -6.26
N LYS A 31 2.86 -15.15 -7.10
CA LYS A 31 4.09 -15.90 -6.82
C LYS A 31 4.80 -15.42 -5.55
N ILE A 32 4.94 -14.10 -5.37
CA ILE A 32 5.51 -13.50 -4.15
C ILE A 32 4.77 -14.00 -2.90
N TYR A 33 3.43 -14.01 -2.96
CA TYR A 33 2.57 -14.50 -1.88
C TYR A 33 2.80 -15.98 -1.61
N HIS A 34 2.72 -16.84 -2.64
CA HIS A 34 2.82 -18.29 -2.46
C HIS A 34 4.19 -18.77 -1.98
N SER A 35 5.27 -18.10 -2.37
CA SER A 35 6.61 -18.44 -1.89
C SER A 35 7.02 -17.73 -0.61
N ASN A 36 6.13 -16.90 -0.02
CA ASN A 36 6.44 -16.01 1.10
C ASN A 36 7.76 -15.25 0.88
N ASP A 37 7.92 -14.64 -0.30
CA ASP A 37 9.19 -14.02 -0.70
C ASP A 37 9.55 -12.78 0.11
N TRP A 38 8.56 -12.19 0.79
CA TRP A 38 8.75 -11.11 1.75
C TRP A 38 9.20 -11.61 3.14
N ASN A 39 9.12 -12.93 3.37
CA ASN A 39 9.72 -13.66 4.48
C ASN A 39 9.35 -13.08 5.85
N ASP A 40 8.06 -13.03 6.11
CA ASP A 40 7.51 -12.65 7.41
C ASP A 40 6.57 -13.75 7.95
N ASP A 41 6.56 -13.90 9.27
CA ASP A 41 5.80 -14.94 9.98
C ASP A 41 4.46 -14.40 10.53
N GLU A 42 4.35 -13.10 10.74
CA GLU A 42 3.15 -12.43 11.29
C GLU A 42 2.16 -12.08 10.18
N SER A 43 2.65 -11.54 9.06
CA SER A 43 1.85 -11.11 7.93
C SER A 43 2.43 -11.58 6.60
N VAL A 44 1.56 -12.17 5.77
CA VAL A 44 1.88 -12.53 4.39
C VAL A 44 2.03 -11.30 3.48
N SER A 45 1.66 -10.12 3.99
CA SER A 45 1.86 -8.80 3.37
C SER A 45 3.19 -8.14 3.79
N GLY A 46 4.07 -8.90 4.47
CA GLY A 46 5.44 -8.49 4.79
C GLY A 46 5.57 -7.66 6.07
N PRO A 47 6.81 -7.37 6.50
CA PRO A 47 7.11 -6.86 7.84
C PRO A 47 6.56 -5.45 8.13
N GLY A 48 6.30 -4.65 7.09
CA GLY A 48 5.65 -3.33 7.23
C GLY A 48 4.18 -3.40 7.65
N SER A 49 3.60 -4.61 7.67
CA SER A 49 2.23 -4.90 8.11
C SER A 49 2.16 -5.41 9.56
N ASN A 50 3.31 -5.64 10.21
CA ASN A 50 3.35 -6.14 11.57
C ASN A 50 2.82 -5.10 12.56
N MET A 51 2.25 -5.55 13.67
CA MET A 51 1.60 -4.69 14.66
C MET A 51 2.55 -3.61 15.20
N GLU A 52 3.83 -3.94 15.39
CA GLU A 52 4.86 -2.98 15.80
C GLU A 52 4.94 -1.76 14.85
N GLN A 53 4.79 -1.98 13.54
CA GLN A 53 4.90 -0.92 12.52
C GLN A 53 3.57 -0.21 12.27
N THR A 54 2.44 -0.80 12.67
CA THR A 54 1.10 -0.31 12.28
C THR A 54 0.30 0.31 13.42
N GLN A 55 0.80 0.29 14.67
CA GLN A 55 0.15 0.95 15.80
C GLN A 55 -0.12 2.45 15.55
N GLU A 56 0.87 3.19 15.04
CA GLU A 56 0.68 4.60 14.72
C GLU A 56 -0.20 4.79 13.46
N VAL A 57 -0.05 3.90 12.48
CA VAL A 57 -0.87 3.87 11.26
C VAL A 57 -2.36 3.75 11.61
N ILE A 58 -2.71 2.84 12.53
CA ILE A 58 -4.08 2.66 13.02
C ILE A 58 -4.60 3.96 13.65
N ARG A 59 -3.79 4.63 14.48
CA ARG A 59 -4.18 5.92 15.09
C ARG A 59 -4.40 7.01 14.04
N ILE A 60 -3.53 7.10 13.05
CA ILE A 60 -3.64 8.05 11.93
C ILE A 60 -4.94 7.81 11.18
N ILE A 61 -5.21 6.56 10.78
CA ILE A 61 -6.42 6.24 10.01
C ILE A 61 -7.67 6.52 10.83
N ASN A 62 -7.72 6.15 12.12
CA ASN A 62 -8.83 6.50 13.00
C ASN A 62 -9.06 8.02 13.06
N SER A 63 -7.98 8.81 13.14
CA SER A 63 -8.06 10.27 13.14
C SER A 63 -8.58 10.81 11.82
N VAL A 64 -8.10 10.28 10.68
CA VAL A 64 -8.54 10.69 9.35
C VAL A 64 -10.02 10.37 9.14
N ILE A 65 -10.49 9.19 9.55
CA ILE A 65 -11.90 8.81 9.46
C ILE A 65 -12.77 9.83 10.21
N ALA A 66 -12.39 10.19 11.44
CA ALA A 66 -13.14 11.12 12.26
C ALA A 66 -13.07 12.57 11.74
N GLU A 67 -11.89 13.07 11.39
CA GLU A 67 -11.66 14.45 10.98
C GLU A 67 -12.32 14.78 9.63
N TYR A 68 -12.30 13.83 8.70
CA TYR A 68 -12.82 14.02 7.35
C TYR A 68 -14.24 13.46 7.18
N ALA A 69 -14.85 12.95 8.25
CA ALA A 69 -16.17 12.32 8.26
C ALA A 69 -16.31 11.27 7.14
N ILE A 70 -15.38 10.33 7.12
CA ILE A 70 -15.32 9.27 6.10
C ILE A 70 -16.41 8.23 6.38
N GLU A 71 -17.28 7.97 5.40
CA GLU A 71 -18.35 6.97 5.50
C GLU A 71 -18.08 5.74 4.64
N ARG A 72 -17.23 5.87 3.61
CA ARG A 72 -16.84 4.77 2.71
C ARG A 72 -15.35 4.77 2.47
N ILE A 73 -14.74 3.60 2.68
CA ILE A 73 -13.31 3.37 2.49
C ILE A 73 -13.12 2.29 1.44
N VAL A 74 -12.20 2.55 0.53
CA VAL A 74 -11.62 1.54 -0.36
C VAL A 74 -10.13 1.43 0.00
N ASP A 75 -9.62 0.21 0.15
CA ASP A 75 -8.20 -0.05 0.46
C ASP A 75 -7.61 -1.00 -0.58
N ILE A 76 -6.62 -0.51 -1.34
CA ILE A 76 -6.00 -1.26 -2.44
C ILE A 76 -4.48 -1.03 -2.44
N PRO A 77 -3.66 -2.07 -2.16
CA PRO A 77 -4.03 -3.42 -1.78
C PRO A 77 -4.42 -3.50 -0.29
N CYS A 78 -5.43 -4.29 0.05
CA CYS A 78 -5.82 -4.52 1.44
C CYS A 78 -4.97 -5.56 2.17
N GLY A 79 -4.14 -6.32 1.46
CA GLY A 79 -3.31 -7.36 2.04
C GLY A 79 -4.13 -8.41 2.79
N ASP A 80 -3.56 -8.98 3.86
CA ASP A 80 -4.24 -9.96 4.72
C ASP A 80 -5.26 -9.38 5.72
N PHE A 81 -5.48 -8.06 5.67
CA PHE A 81 -6.36 -7.32 6.58
C PHE A 81 -6.03 -7.55 8.08
N GLY A 82 -4.79 -7.96 8.39
CA GLY A 82 -4.36 -8.37 9.72
C GLY A 82 -4.31 -7.23 10.73
N TRP A 83 -3.58 -6.15 10.42
CA TRP A 83 -3.58 -4.95 11.27
C TRP A 83 -4.78 -4.05 10.98
N MET A 84 -5.26 -4.02 9.72
CA MET A 84 -6.35 -3.14 9.29
C MET A 84 -7.68 -3.50 9.97
N ASN A 85 -7.89 -4.75 10.40
CA ASN A 85 -9.09 -5.10 11.19
C ASN A 85 -9.16 -4.43 12.57
N GLN A 86 -8.05 -3.86 13.06
CA GLN A 86 -7.98 -3.11 14.32
C GLN A 86 -8.36 -1.63 14.17
N VAL A 87 -8.52 -1.14 12.94
CA VAL A 87 -9.00 0.22 12.67
C VAL A 87 -10.46 0.33 13.09
N ASN A 88 -10.77 1.38 13.85
CA ASN A 88 -12.14 1.73 14.18
C ASN A 88 -12.77 2.44 12.99
N LEU A 89 -13.56 1.70 12.21
CA LEU A 89 -14.26 2.23 11.04
C LEU A 89 -15.34 3.28 11.40
N ALA A 90 -15.71 3.43 12.68
CA ALA A 90 -16.67 4.43 13.14
C ALA A 90 -18.02 4.40 12.39
N GLY A 91 -18.43 3.22 11.90
CA GLY A 91 -19.65 3.02 11.11
C GLY A 91 -19.47 3.13 9.60
N ALA A 92 -18.28 3.47 9.11
CA ALA A 92 -17.95 3.47 7.70
C ALA A 92 -18.00 2.05 7.10
N THR A 93 -18.39 1.94 5.83
CA THR A 93 -18.22 0.71 5.06
C THR A 93 -16.81 0.63 4.48
N TYR A 94 -16.34 -0.59 4.28
CA TYR A 94 -14.99 -0.87 3.82
C TYR A 94 -14.99 -1.90 2.69
N VAL A 95 -14.29 -1.57 1.61
CA VAL A 95 -13.98 -2.48 0.51
C VAL A 95 -12.48 -2.71 0.45
N GLY A 96 -12.05 -3.94 0.69
CA GLY A 96 -10.66 -4.36 0.54
C GLY A 96 -10.43 -5.00 -0.83
N GLY A 97 -9.57 -4.38 -1.65
CA GLY A 97 -9.17 -4.88 -2.95
C GLY A 97 -7.74 -5.41 -2.94
N ASP A 98 -7.47 -6.53 -3.58
CA ASP A 98 -6.11 -7.05 -3.80
C ASP A 98 -6.05 -7.88 -5.08
N ILE A 99 -4.89 -7.91 -5.74
CA ILE A 99 -4.66 -8.69 -6.96
C ILE A 99 -4.31 -10.16 -6.68
N VAL A 100 -4.13 -10.55 -5.41
CA VAL A 100 -3.90 -11.95 -5.02
C VAL A 100 -5.22 -12.60 -4.62
N LYS A 101 -5.79 -13.40 -5.52
CA LYS A 101 -7.12 -14.04 -5.33
C LYS A 101 -7.21 -14.89 -4.06
N ASP A 102 -6.16 -15.66 -3.78
CA ASP A 102 -6.14 -16.53 -2.60
C ASP A 102 -6.12 -15.73 -1.28
N LEU A 103 -5.53 -14.52 -1.30
CA LEU A 103 -5.54 -13.61 -0.17
C LEU A 103 -6.94 -13.03 0.05
N ILE A 104 -7.61 -12.62 -1.02
CA ILE A 104 -9.01 -12.18 -0.97
C ILE A 104 -9.93 -13.29 -0.47
N ASN A 105 -9.82 -14.51 -1.00
CA ASN A 105 -10.62 -15.65 -0.54
C ASN A 105 -10.40 -15.93 0.95
N ARG A 106 -9.16 -15.82 1.43
CA ARG A 106 -8.84 -15.94 2.86
C ARG A 106 -9.50 -14.84 3.69
N ASN A 107 -9.46 -13.60 3.23
CA ASN A 107 -10.11 -12.48 3.92
C ASN A 107 -11.64 -12.65 3.97
N ILE A 108 -12.27 -13.08 2.88
CA ILE A 108 -13.70 -13.40 2.83
C ILE A 108 -14.03 -14.49 3.85
N SER A 109 -13.24 -15.56 3.90
CA SER A 109 -13.45 -16.65 4.86
C SER A 109 -13.32 -16.19 6.31
N ASN A 110 -12.36 -15.32 6.61
CA ASN A 110 -12.07 -14.88 7.97
C ASN A 110 -13.02 -13.77 8.45
N TYR A 111 -13.42 -12.87 7.55
CA TYR A 111 -14.07 -11.60 7.92
C TYR A 111 -15.40 -11.35 7.22
N GLY A 112 -15.79 -12.14 6.23
CA GLY A 112 -17.02 -11.94 5.43
C GLY A 112 -18.33 -12.08 6.21
N HIS A 113 -18.28 -12.48 7.48
CA HIS A 113 -19.44 -12.45 8.38
C HIS A 113 -19.80 -11.02 8.82
N ARG A 114 -18.89 -10.06 8.70
CA ARG A 114 -19.12 -8.64 8.98
C ARG A 114 -19.78 -7.96 7.78
N ARG A 115 -20.92 -7.31 8.02
CA ARG A 115 -21.75 -6.69 6.95
C ARG A 115 -21.19 -5.38 6.40
N ASP A 116 -20.31 -4.74 7.16
CA ASP A 116 -19.65 -3.49 6.81
C ASP A 116 -18.36 -3.71 6.02
N LEU A 117 -17.93 -4.96 5.83
CA LEU A 117 -16.74 -5.32 5.09
C LEU A 117 -17.11 -6.08 3.80
N THR A 118 -16.46 -5.72 2.71
CA THR A 118 -16.44 -6.50 1.46
C THR A 118 -15.00 -6.66 1.01
N PHE A 119 -14.67 -7.83 0.45
CA PHE A 119 -13.36 -8.09 -0.13
C PHE A 119 -13.53 -8.58 -1.55
N GLU A 120 -12.74 -8.05 -2.47
CA GLU A 120 -12.82 -8.38 -3.89
C GLU A 120 -11.44 -8.38 -4.56
N PHE A 121 -11.33 -9.13 -5.65
CA PHE A 121 -10.18 -8.99 -6.52
C PHE A 121 -10.27 -7.64 -7.21
N LEU A 122 -9.23 -6.81 -7.08
CA LEU A 122 -9.22 -5.48 -7.66
C LEU A 122 -7.79 -5.05 -8.02
N ASP A 123 -7.55 -4.76 -9.29
CA ASP A 123 -6.27 -4.26 -9.79
C ASP A 123 -6.27 -2.72 -9.85
N LEU A 124 -5.53 -2.10 -8.92
CA LEU A 124 -5.34 -0.65 -8.84
C LEU A 124 -4.92 -0.01 -10.17
N LEU A 125 -4.22 -0.75 -11.02
CA LEU A 125 -3.66 -0.21 -12.27
C LEU A 125 -4.72 0.00 -13.35
N ILE A 126 -5.77 -0.82 -13.39
CA ILE A 126 -6.66 -0.92 -14.55
C ILE A 126 -8.15 -1.01 -14.21
N ASP A 127 -8.51 -1.57 -13.06
CA ASP A 127 -9.92 -1.77 -12.73
C ASP A 127 -10.56 -0.47 -12.24
N PRO A 128 -11.86 -0.25 -12.51
CA PRO A 128 -12.57 0.89 -11.93
C PRO A 128 -12.55 0.83 -10.41
N ILE A 129 -12.04 1.89 -9.77
CA ILE A 129 -12.01 1.99 -8.31
C ILE A 129 -13.44 2.31 -7.82
N PRO A 130 -14.01 1.54 -6.86
CA PRO A 130 -15.32 1.81 -6.29
C PRO A 130 -15.43 3.23 -5.73
N GLU A 131 -16.63 3.80 -5.79
CA GLU A 131 -16.88 5.12 -5.23
C GLU A 131 -16.76 5.10 -3.70
N ALA A 132 -15.98 6.03 -3.15
CA ALA A 132 -15.70 6.12 -1.73
C ALA A 132 -15.30 7.55 -1.33
N ASP A 133 -15.25 7.82 -0.03
CA ASP A 133 -14.74 9.09 0.46
C ASP A 133 -13.20 9.03 0.60
N LEU A 134 -12.67 7.85 0.95
CA LEU A 134 -11.25 7.62 1.13
C LEU A 134 -10.79 6.39 0.34
N LEU A 135 -9.73 6.58 -0.44
CA LEU A 135 -8.92 5.49 -1.01
C LEU A 135 -7.60 5.41 -0.23
N LEU A 136 -7.38 4.29 0.44
CA LEU A 136 -6.12 3.93 1.07
C LEU A 136 -5.26 3.15 0.07
N VAL A 137 -4.02 3.60 -0.12
CA VAL A 137 -2.99 2.93 -0.95
C VAL A 137 -1.69 2.90 -0.15
N ARG A 138 -1.71 2.20 0.99
CA ARG A 138 -0.52 2.08 1.85
C ARG A 138 0.41 0.99 1.32
N ASP A 139 1.71 1.27 1.29
CA ASP A 139 2.77 0.33 0.91
C ASP A 139 2.55 -0.42 -0.43
N CYS A 140 1.76 0.15 -1.36
CA CYS A 140 1.58 -0.38 -2.71
C CYS A 140 2.60 0.19 -3.69
N LEU A 141 2.59 1.52 -3.83
CA LEU A 141 3.33 2.23 -4.87
C LEU A 141 4.84 2.06 -4.70
N VAL A 142 5.30 1.69 -3.50
CA VAL A 142 6.69 1.31 -3.18
C VAL A 142 7.16 0.05 -3.88
N HIS A 143 6.25 -0.78 -4.38
CA HIS A 143 6.54 -2.02 -5.09
C HIS A 143 6.35 -1.95 -6.62
N LEU A 144 5.96 -0.79 -7.14
CA LEU A 144 5.66 -0.64 -8.56
C LEU A 144 6.79 0.09 -9.31
N SER A 145 6.99 -0.26 -10.59
CA SER A 145 7.81 0.56 -11.48
C SER A 145 7.19 1.96 -11.68
N HIS A 146 7.98 2.95 -12.09
CA HIS A 146 7.49 4.30 -12.38
C HIS A 146 6.34 4.30 -13.39
N ALA A 147 6.42 3.43 -14.42
CA ALA A 147 5.35 3.30 -15.41
C ALA A 147 4.03 2.84 -14.76
N GLN A 148 4.08 1.87 -13.86
CA GLN A 148 2.90 1.39 -13.16
C GLN A 148 2.39 2.36 -12.10
N VAL A 149 3.27 3.08 -11.39
CA VAL A 149 2.83 4.15 -10.49
C VAL A 149 2.07 5.22 -11.27
N LYS A 150 2.51 5.58 -12.49
CA LYS A 150 1.77 6.51 -13.34
C LYS A 150 0.39 5.96 -13.72
N LEU A 151 0.30 4.68 -14.13
CA LEU A 151 -0.98 4.03 -14.42
C LEU A 151 -1.93 4.04 -13.21
N ALA A 152 -1.41 3.70 -12.02
CA ALA A 152 -2.16 3.74 -10.77
C ALA A 152 -2.68 5.16 -10.49
N LEU A 153 -1.82 6.18 -10.55
CA LEU A 153 -2.22 7.57 -10.31
C LEU A 153 -3.25 8.06 -11.33
N ASP A 154 -3.12 7.67 -12.61
CA ASP A 154 -4.11 8.00 -13.64
C ASP A 154 -5.45 7.31 -13.37
N ASN A 155 -5.44 6.08 -12.87
CA ASN A 155 -6.66 5.39 -12.47
C ASN A 155 -7.33 6.04 -11.26
N ILE A 156 -6.54 6.39 -10.24
CA ILE A 156 -6.99 7.13 -9.06
C ILE A 156 -7.64 8.46 -9.46
N ARG A 157 -7.01 9.22 -10.37
CA ARG A 157 -7.57 10.49 -10.87
C ARG A 157 -8.93 10.34 -11.55
N ARG A 158 -9.16 9.23 -12.26
CA ARG A 158 -10.43 8.93 -12.94
C ARG A 158 -11.52 8.43 -12.02
N SER A 159 -11.19 7.99 -10.81
CA SER A 159 -12.18 7.48 -9.85
C SER A 159 -13.10 8.59 -9.32
N ASN A 160 -14.22 8.17 -8.75
CA ASN A 160 -15.12 9.06 -7.99
C ASN A 160 -14.77 9.10 -6.49
N VAL A 161 -13.51 8.85 -6.15
CA VAL A 161 -13.06 8.95 -4.76
C VAL A 161 -12.68 10.40 -4.42
N LYS A 162 -13.01 10.83 -3.20
CA LYS A 162 -12.71 12.19 -2.73
C LYS A 162 -11.26 12.36 -2.27
N TYR A 163 -10.76 11.48 -1.42
CA TYR A 163 -9.42 11.58 -0.85
C TYR A 163 -8.56 10.35 -1.15
N LEU A 164 -7.27 10.60 -1.42
CA LEU A 164 -6.22 9.58 -1.47
C LEU A 164 -5.36 9.70 -0.22
N LEU A 165 -5.22 8.61 0.53
CA LEU A 165 -4.22 8.47 1.60
C LEU A 165 -3.22 7.39 1.18
N THR A 166 -1.98 7.77 0.92
CA THR A 166 -0.96 6.84 0.39
C THR A 166 0.41 7.09 1.00
N THR A 167 1.25 6.05 0.99
CA THR A 167 2.60 6.11 1.53
C THR A 167 3.50 7.03 0.70
N SER A 168 4.23 7.92 1.38
CA SER A 168 5.32 8.68 0.79
C SER A 168 6.45 8.92 1.81
N PHE A 169 7.67 9.06 1.31
CA PHE A 169 8.90 9.31 2.07
C PHE A 169 9.29 10.76 1.83
N VAL A 170 8.90 11.63 2.74
CA VAL A 170 8.86 13.09 2.50
C VAL A 170 10.23 13.75 2.52
N GLU A 171 11.25 13.08 3.05
CA GLU A 171 12.64 13.58 3.09
C GLU A 171 13.49 13.02 1.95
N VAL A 172 12.98 12.08 1.16
CA VAL A 172 13.65 11.59 -0.05
C VAL A 172 13.71 12.70 -1.09
N ASP A 173 14.92 12.93 -1.61
CA ASP A 173 15.26 14.00 -2.57
C ASP A 173 15.22 13.55 -4.04
N LYS A 174 15.09 12.24 -4.30
CA LYS A 174 15.03 11.68 -5.65
C LYS A 174 14.33 10.32 -5.70
N ASN A 175 13.45 10.16 -6.68
CA ASN A 175 12.86 8.86 -7.01
C ASN A 175 13.76 8.06 -7.96
N THR A 176 13.96 6.78 -7.65
CA THR A 176 14.63 5.81 -8.54
C THR A 176 13.64 4.74 -8.97
N ASP A 177 13.70 4.36 -10.24
CA ASP A 177 12.84 3.31 -10.77
C ASP A 177 13.28 1.91 -10.30
N ILE A 178 12.36 0.96 -10.33
CA ILE A 178 12.57 -0.44 -9.95
C ILE A 178 11.89 -1.38 -10.92
N HIS A 179 12.23 -2.66 -10.85
CA HIS A 179 11.38 -3.71 -11.41
C HIS A 179 10.21 -3.92 -10.45
N THR A 180 9.00 -4.07 -10.97
CA THR A 180 7.80 -4.32 -10.16
C THR A 180 8.02 -5.51 -9.21
N GLY A 181 7.55 -5.44 -7.98
CA GLY A 181 7.75 -6.44 -6.93
C GLY A 181 9.03 -6.25 -6.10
N ASP A 182 9.99 -5.44 -6.54
CA ASP A 182 11.06 -4.93 -5.66
C ASP A 182 10.48 -3.89 -4.68
N TRP A 183 11.33 -3.21 -3.90
CA TRP A 183 10.90 -2.18 -2.95
C TRP A 183 11.85 -0.98 -2.99
N ARG A 184 11.29 0.24 -2.90
CA ARG A 184 12.04 1.50 -2.75
C ARG A 184 11.20 2.59 -2.07
N PRO A 185 11.84 3.50 -1.31
CA PRO A 185 11.15 4.69 -0.83
C PRO A 185 10.77 5.60 -2.01
N LEU A 186 9.66 6.33 -1.87
CA LEU A 186 9.06 7.14 -2.93
C LEU A 186 8.55 8.47 -2.40
N ASN A 187 8.97 9.57 -3.02
CA ASN A 187 8.40 10.88 -2.78
C ASN A 187 7.46 11.26 -3.94
N LEU A 188 6.16 11.22 -3.71
CA LEU A 188 5.16 11.44 -4.77
C LEU A 188 5.09 12.90 -5.24
N THR A 189 5.64 13.84 -4.47
CA THR A 189 5.73 15.26 -4.87
C THR A 189 6.89 15.55 -5.82
N LEU A 190 7.84 14.61 -5.95
CA LEU A 190 9.00 14.77 -6.82
C LEU A 190 8.77 14.15 -8.22
N PRO A 191 9.61 14.51 -9.21
CA PRO A 191 9.64 13.81 -10.49
C PRO A 191 9.84 12.30 -10.31
N PRO A 192 9.20 11.45 -11.14
CA PRO A 192 8.38 11.81 -12.31
C PRO A 192 6.88 11.97 -12.03
N PHE A 193 6.44 11.97 -10.76
CA PHE A 193 5.01 11.96 -10.41
C PHE A 193 4.45 13.35 -10.17
N ASN A 194 5.25 14.24 -9.58
CA ASN A 194 4.97 15.66 -9.41
C ASN A 194 3.56 15.94 -8.85
N LEU A 195 3.11 15.17 -7.86
CA LEU A 195 1.86 15.48 -7.19
C LEU A 195 1.96 16.86 -6.51
N PRO A 196 0.87 17.63 -6.45
CA PRO A 196 0.85 18.92 -5.78
C PRO A 196 1.10 18.76 -4.27
N ASN A 197 1.25 19.90 -3.59
CA ASN A 197 1.33 19.91 -2.14
C ASN A 197 0.15 19.14 -1.52
N PRO A 198 0.43 18.24 -0.56
CA PRO A 198 -0.61 17.44 0.06
C PRO A 198 -1.54 18.27 0.93
N THR A 199 -2.74 17.73 1.15
CA THR A 199 -3.71 18.26 2.12
C THR A 199 -3.19 18.10 3.54
N ALA A 200 -2.61 16.94 3.86
CA ALA A 200 -1.99 16.64 5.15
C ALA A 200 -0.90 15.58 5.04
N VAL A 201 0.02 15.56 5.99
CA VAL A 201 1.11 14.58 6.09
C VAL A 201 1.10 14.01 7.51
N TYR A 202 1.04 12.69 7.64
CA TYR A 202 1.02 11.98 8.91
C TYR A 202 2.21 11.01 8.98
N ASN A 203 3.19 11.28 9.83
CA ASN A 203 4.37 10.42 9.98
C ASN A 203 4.00 9.09 10.66
N GLU A 204 4.37 7.95 10.06
CA GLU A 204 4.03 6.62 10.57
C GLU A 204 4.90 6.18 11.76
N LYS A 205 5.93 6.96 12.14
CA LYS A 205 6.93 6.61 13.16
C LYS A 205 7.59 5.25 12.89
N CYS A 206 7.83 4.96 11.61
CA CYS A 206 8.39 3.70 11.14
C CYS A 206 9.75 3.40 11.81
N THR A 207 9.87 2.22 12.42
CA THR A 207 11.10 1.77 13.09
C THR A 207 11.88 0.75 12.26
N GLU A 208 11.36 0.36 11.10
CA GLU A 208 11.98 -0.62 10.19
C GLU A 208 13.45 -0.28 9.87
N ASN A 209 14.27 -1.32 9.74
CA ASN A 209 15.70 -1.21 9.45
C ASN A 209 16.48 -0.29 10.40
N GLY A 210 16.07 -0.23 11.68
CA GLY A 210 16.71 0.61 12.69
C GLY A 210 16.39 2.09 12.51
N GLY A 211 15.15 2.41 12.09
CA GLY A 211 14.69 3.78 11.87
C GLY A 211 15.20 4.42 10.58
N LYS A 212 15.69 3.63 9.62
CA LYS A 212 16.18 4.14 8.32
C LYS A 212 15.09 4.86 7.52
N TYR A 213 13.82 4.52 7.78
CA TYR A 213 12.65 5.00 7.07
C TYR A 213 11.78 5.89 7.96
N ALA A 214 12.40 6.63 8.88
CA ALA A 214 11.70 7.47 9.85
C ALA A 214 10.83 8.57 9.20
N ASP A 215 11.07 8.93 7.94
CA ASP A 215 10.28 9.90 7.18
C ASP A 215 9.06 9.28 6.46
N LYS A 216 8.89 7.96 6.52
CA LYS A 216 7.73 7.25 5.96
C LYS A 216 6.44 7.81 6.58
N SER A 217 5.57 8.28 5.72
CA SER A 217 4.35 8.99 6.09
C SER A 217 3.17 8.50 5.26
N LEU A 218 1.98 8.50 5.87
CA LEU A 218 0.73 8.50 5.15
C LEU A 218 0.40 9.93 4.76
N VAL A 219 0.30 10.18 3.47
CA VAL A 219 0.09 11.51 2.91
C VAL A 219 -1.27 11.58 2.24
N LEU A 220 -2.04 12.61 2.62
CA LEU A 220 -3.42 12.81 2.21
C LEU A 220 -3.48 13.84 1.09
N TRP A 221 -4.18 13.51 0.01
CA TRP A 221 -4.53 14.43 -1.07
C TRP A 221 -6.03 14.45 -1.33
N ASP A 222 -6.54 15.63 -1.66
CA ASP A 222 -7.82 15.77 -2.36
C ASP A 222 -7.61 15.37 -3.83
N ILE A 223 -8.29 14.31 -4.27
CA ILE A 223 -8.14 13.76 -5.63
C ILE A 223 -8.54 14.78 -6.70
N ALA A 224 -9.48 15.68 -6.41
CA ALA A 224 -9.85 16.73 -7.34
C ALA A 224 -8.68 17.67 -7.66
N LYS A 225 -7.73 17.82 -6.73
CA LYS A 225 -6.51 18.63 -6.92
C LYS A 225 -5.39 17.87 -7.63
N LEU A 226 -5.48 16.55 -7.76
CA LEU A 226 -4.52 15.73 -8.50
C LEU A 226 -4.76 15.75 -10.02
N ARG A 227 -5.93 16.22 -10.45
CA ARG A 227 -6.35 16.34 -11.85
C ARG A 227 -5.75 17.62 -12.46
N THR A 228 -4.46 17.61 -12.74
CA THR A 228 -3.77 18.64 -13.54
C THR A 228 -3.36 18.07 -14.88
#